data_AF-A0A8H5U1T0-F1
#
_entry.id   AF-A0A8H5U1T0-F1
#
_cell.length_a   1.000
_cell.length_b   1.000
_cell.length_c   1.000
_cell.angle_alpha   90.00
_cell.angle_beta   90.00
_cell.angle_gamma   90.00
#
_symmetry.space_group_name_H-M   'P 1'
#
loop_
_entity.id
_entity.type
_entity.pdbx_description
1 polymer ?
#
loop_
_entity_poly.entity_id
_entity_poly.type
_entity_poly.pdbx_seq_one_letter_code
_entity_poly.pdbx_strand_id
1 'polypeptide(L)'
;MPSRATRDEHKQRRWKPEKDLSRAKENIHDLRKEINKTEKEIDKLIYSKENVEEQNKWLKSVIREEGENASRGRVMSGTHRLQESQKYNAEQALRLKELKKRNMELEAWKKDWEAWRKDIEEECHQRAVFEARIRNERPQSYGN
;
A
#
# COMPACT_ATOMS: atom_id res chain seq x y z
N MET A 1 -10.86 -7.19 -10.65
CA MET A 1 -10.81 -7.37 -9.18
C MET A 1 -11.67 -8.56 -8.83
N PRO A 2 -11.14 -9.67 -8.28
CA PRO A 2 -11.98 -10.81 -7.91
C PRO A 2 -12.98 -10.36 -6.85
N SER A 3 -14.23 -10.82 -6.97
CA SER A 3 -15.31 -10.48 -6.06
C SER A 3 -14.93 -10.79 -4.60
N ARG A 4 -15.03 -9.77 -3.74
CA ARG A 4 -14.90 -9.92 -2.29
C ARG A 4 -16.04 -10.83 -1.83
N ALA A 5 -15.73 -12.08 -1.51
CA ALA A 5 -16.63 -12.89 -0.69
C ALA A 5 -16.81 -12.11 0.62
N THR A 6 -18.03 -11.62 0.86
CA THR A 6 -18.35 -10.88 2.06
C THR A 6 -18.26 -11.82 3.26
N ARG A 7 -17.87 -11.26 4.41
CA ARG A 7 -17.83 -11.92 5.73
C ARG A 7 -19.09 -12.76 6.03
N ASP A 8 -20.24 -12.39 5.45
CA ASP A 8 -21.52 -13.08 5.63
C ASP A 8 -21.72 -14.34 4.78
N GLU A 9 -21.03 -14.52 3.65
CA GLU A 9 -21.16 -15.75 2.83
C GLU A 9 -20.69 -17.00 3.59
N HIS A 10 -19.79 -16.83 4.56
CA HIS A 10 -19.19 -17.93 5.32
C HIS A 10 -20.11 -18.50 6.39
N LYS A 11 -21.09 -17.72 6.88
CA LYS A 11 -22.08 -18.21 7.86
C LYS A 11 -23.10 -19.18 7.27
N GLN A 12 -23.24 -19.22 5.94
CA GLN A 12 -24.22 -20.07 5.25
C GLN A 12 -23.66 -21.39 4.69
N ARG A 13 -22.33 -21.60 4.68
CA ARG A 13 -21.67 -22.80 4.15
C ARG A 13 -21.04 -23.63 5.27
N ARG A 14 -20.72 -24.91 5.01
CA ARG A 14 -19.80 -25.69 5.86
C ARG A 14 -18.48 -24.92 5.97
N TRP A 15 -18.31 -24.20 7.08
CA TRP A 15 -17.15 -23.36 7.33
C TRP A 15 -15.88 -24.18 7.28
N LYS A 16 -14.90 -23.72 6.49
CA LYS A 16 -13.59 -24.37 6.29
C LYS A 16 -12.49 -23.40 6.73
N PRO A 17 -12.23 -23.28 8.05
CA PRO A 17 -11.35 -22.27 8.59
C PRO A 17 -9.93 -22.33 8.01
N GLU A 18 -9.41 -23.52 7.72
CA GLU A 18 -8.09 -23.69 7.11
C GLU A 18 -7.98 -23.01 5.73
N LYS A 19 -9.04 -23.10 4.91
CA LYS A 19 -9.09 -22.45 3.60
C LYS A 19 -9.18 -20.94 3.74
N ASP A 20 -9.99 -20.47 4.69
CA ASP A 20 -10.19 -19.04 4.94
C ASP A 20 -8.91 -18.40 5.52
N LEU A 21 -8.21 -19.08 6.43
CA LEU A 21 -6.90 -18.66 6.95
C LEU A 21 -5.83 -18.63 5.85
N SER A 22 -5.80 -19.64 4.98
CA SER A 22 -4.86 -19.67 3.86
C SER A 22 -5.11 -18.49 2.92
N ARG A 23 -6.37 -18.24 2.56
CA ARG A 23 -6.79 -17.08 1.76
C ARG A 23 -6.41 -15.76 2.42
N ALA A 24 -6.64 -15.61 3.73
CA ALA A 24 -6.26 -14.40 4.46
C ALA A 24 -4.75 -14.17 4.39
N LYS A 25 -3.94 -15.21 4.65
CA LYS A 25 -2.47 -15.15 4.61
C LYS A 25 -1.95 -14.78 3.22
N GLU A 26 -2.51 -15.37 2.17
CA GLU A 26 -2.15 -15.05 0.77
C GLU A 26 -2.47 -13.58 0.44
N ASN A 27 -3.67 -13.11 0.76
CA ASN A 27 -4.05 -11.71 0.50
C ASN A 27 -3.17 -10.72 1.28
N ILE A 28 -2.87 -10.99 2.56
CA ILE A 28 -1.96 -10.16 3.35
C ILE A 28 -0.57 -10.12 2.72
N HIS A 29 -0.07 -11.27 2.27
CA HIS A 29 1.24 -11.37 1.64
C HIS A 29 1.32 -10.61 0.31
N ASP A 30 0.29 -10.73 -0.53
CA ASP A 30 0.24 -10.01 -1.81
C ASP A 30 0.11 -8.49 -1.59
N LEU A 31 -0.72 -8.06 -0.63
CA LEU A 31 -0.80 -6.65 -0.23
C LEU A 31 0.54 -6.12 0.28
N ARG A 32 1.29 -6.89 1.08
CA ARG A 32 2.65 -6.50 1.52
C ARG A 32 3.60 -6.32 0.35
N LYS A 33 3.52 -7.17 -0.68
CA LYS A 33 4.33 -7.01 -1.90
C LYS A 33 3.95 -5.75 -2.66
N GLU A 34 2.66 -5.46 -2.80
CA GLU A 34 2.19 -4.23 -3.46
C GLU A 34 2.61 -2.97 -2.70
N ILE A 35 2.44 -2.94 -1.37
CA ILE A 35 2.87 -1.83 -0.49
C ILE A 35 4.36 -1.57 -0.67
N ASN A 36 5.21 -2.60 -0.53
CA ASN A 36 6.66 -2.47 -0.73
C ASN A 36 7.03 -1.95 -2.13
N LYS A 37 6.27 -2.32 -3.17
CA LYS A 37 6.48 -1.82 -4.53
C LYS A 37 6.11 -0.35 -4.64
N THR A 38 4.96 0.05 -4.09
CA THR A 38 4.49 1.44 -4.08
C THR A 38 5.41 2.34 -3.26
N GLU A 39 5.92 1.90 -2.11
CA GLU A 39 6.90 2.63 -1.30
C GLU A 39 8.20 2.89 -2.07
N LYS A 40 8.76 1.87 -2.72
CA LYS A 40 9.94 2.05 -3.59
C LYS A 40 9.70 3.05 -4.72
N GLU A 41 8.49 3.12 -5.26
CA GLU A 41 8.15 4.09 -6.30
C GLU A 41 8.03 5.51 -5.74
N ILE A 42 7.45 5.66 -4.54
CA ILE A 42 7.41 6.91 -3.78
C ILE A 42 8.83 7.44 -3.54
N ASP A 43 9.74 6.59 -3.05
CA ASP A 43 11.12 6.98 -2.76
C ASP A 43 11.85 7.47 -4.01
N LYS A 44 11.69 6.76 -5.13
CA LYS A 44 12.26 7.16 -6.44
C LYS A 44 11.73 8.51 -6.90
N LEU A 45 10.44 8.77 -6.73
CA LEU A 45 9.85 10.06 -7.12
C LEU A 45 10.31 11.20 -6.21
N ILE A 46 10.47 10.97 -4.91
CA ILE A 46 11.02 11.95 -3.98
C ILE A 46 12.45 12.33 -4.40
N TYR A 47 13.30 11.33 -4.63
CA TYR A 47 14.67 11.55 -5.08
C TYR A 47 14.73 12.30 -6.42
N SER A 48 13.93 11.89 -7.41
CA SER A 48 13.85 12.57 -8.71
C SER A 48 13.44 14.04 -8.56
N LYS A 49 12.43 14.30 -7.71
CA LYS A 49 11.94 15.65 -7.45
C LYS A 49 13.04 16.53 -6.84
N GLU A 50 13.77 16.04 -5.85
CA GLU A 50 14.88 16.77 -5.22
C GLU A 50 15.98 17.13 -6.24
N ASN A 51 16.37 16.18 -7.08
CA ASN A 51 17.35 16.41 -8.13
C ASN A 51 16.88 17.46 -9.16
N VAL A 52 15.61 17.41 -9.57
CA VAL A 52 15.04 18.41 -10.49
C VAL A 52 14.93 19.80 -9.83
N GLU A 53 14.59 19.87 -8.54
CA GLU A 53 14.60 21.12 -7.79
C GLU A 53 15.99 21.74 -7.68
N GLU A 54 17.03 20.93 -7.49
CA GLU A 54 18.42 21.38 -7.50
C GLU A 54 18.86 21.90 -8.87
N GLN A 55 18.57 21.17 -9.94
CA GLN A 55 18.82 21.62 -11.32
C GLN A 55 18.12 22.95 -11.62
N ASN A 56 16.88 23.12 -11.15
CA ASN A 56 16.14 24.37 -11.30
C ASN A 56 16.76 25.53 -10.52
N LYS A 57 17.31 25.28 -9.32
CA LYS A 57 18.05 26.31 -8.56
C LYS A 57 19.30 26.75 -9.32
N TRP A 58 20.06 25.80 -9.87
CA TRP A 58 21.24 26.07 -10.67
C TRP A 58 20.88 26.88 -11.94
N LEU A 59 19.87 26.44 -12.70
CA LEU A 59 19.36 27.15 -13.88
C LEU A 59 18.93 28.59 -13.55
N LYS A 60 18.23 28.81 -12.43
CA LYS A 60 17.88 30.16 -11.97
C LYS A 60 19.10 31.03 -11.68
N SER A 61 20.15 30.46 -11.08
CA SER A 61 21.39 31.21 -10.80
C SER A 61 22.09 31.62 -12.09
N VAL A 62 22.23 30.66 -13.03
CA VAL A 62 22.84 30.92 -14.34
C VAL A 62 22.07 32.00 -15.09
N ILE A 63 20.73 31.92 -15.16
CA ILE A 63 19.90 32.93 -15.83
C ILE A 63 20.09 34.32 -15.19
N ARG A 64 20.22 34.40 -13.87
CA ARG A 64 20.43 35.65 -13.14
C ARG A 64 21.82 36.25 -13.39
N GLU A 65 22.86 35.42 -13.34
CA GLU A 65 24.26 35.84 -13.57
C GLU A 65 24.53 36.22 -15.02
N GLU A 66 23.92 35.49 -15.96
CA GLU A 66 24.02 35.75 -17.39
C GLU A 66 23.15 36.95 -17.84
N GLY A 67 22.22 37.44 -17.01
CA GLY A 67 21.31 38.54 -17.35
C GLY A 67 21.98 39.89 -17.66
N GLU A 68 23.24 40.09 -17.25
CA GLU A 68 23.98 41.33 -17.50
C GLU A 68 24.89 41.27 -18.75
N ASN A 69 25.25 40.08 -19.25
CA ASN A 69 26.24 39.92 -20.35
C ASN A 69 25.93 38.82 -21.38
N ALA A 70 24.88 38.01 -21.20
CA ALA A 70 24.57 36.91 -22.13
C ALA A 70 23.59 37.31 -23.24
N SER A 71 23.67 36.58 -24.35
CA SER A 71 22.76 36.80 -25.47
C SER A 71 21.31 36.51 -25.07
N ARG A 72 20.39 37.38 -25.50
CA ARG A 72 18.94 37.24 -25.30
C ARG A 72 18.41 35.83 -25.61
N GLY A 73 19.02 35.14 -26.57
CA GLY A 73 18.69 33.75 -26.92
C GLY A 73 19.01 32.73 -25.82
N ARG A 74 20.12 32.87 -25.09
CA ARG A 74 20.48 31.98 -23.96
C ARG A 74 19.52 32.16 -22.79
N VAL A 75 19.20 33.41 -22.43
CA VAL A 75 18.24 33.73 -21.36
C VAL A 75 16.86 33.16 -21.67
N MET A 76 16.38 33.32 -22.91
CA MET A 76 15.10 32.76 -23.35
C MET A 76 15.10 31.22 -23.31
N SER A 77 16.17 30.57 -23.76
CA SER A 77 16.30 29.11 -23.73
C SER A 77 16.34 28.56 -22.29
N GLY A 78 17.10 29.21 -21.40
CA GLY A 78 17.14 28.84 -19.97
C GLY A 78 15.78 29.01 -19.29
N THR A 79 15.07 30.10 -19.58
CA THR A 79 13.72 30.37 -19.06
C THR A 79 12.72 29.31 -19.53
N HIS A 80 12.78 28.91 -20.80
CA HIS A 80 11.92 27.87 -21.34
C HIS A 80 12.17 26.52 -20.66
N ARG A 81 13.44 26.10 -20.53
CA ARG A 81 13.82 24.86 -19.82
C ARG A 81 13.35 24.87 -18.36
N LEU A 82 13.42 26.02 -17.70
CA LEU A 82 12.90 26.18 -16.34
C LEU A 82 11.39 25.96 -16.27
N GLN A 83 10.63 26.54 -17.20
CA GLN A 83 9.17 26.37 -17.26
C GLN A 83 8.78 24.91 -17.52
N GLU A 84 9.45 24.23 -18.46
CA GLU A 84 9.22 22.81 -18.72
C GLU A 84 9.51 21.95 -17.49
N SER A 85 10.62 22.23 -16.81
CA SER A 85 11.00 21.53 -15.58
C SER A 85 10.01 21.76 -14.42
N GLN A 86 9.50 22.98 -14.28
CA GLN A 86 8.46 23.30 -13.29
C GLN A 86 7.16 22.54 -13.56
N LYS A 87 6.75 22.45 -14.83
CA LYS A 87 5.57 21.67 -15.24
C LYS A 87 5.77 20.19 -14.93
N TYR A 88 6.92 19.62 -15.29
CA TYR A 88 7.28 18.25 -14.95
C TYR A 88 7.22 17.98 -13.44
N ASN A 89 7.77 18.88 -12.61
CA ASN A 89 7.71 18.77 -11.15
C ASN A 89 6.28 18.79 -10.60
N ALA A 90 5.39 19.61 -11.18
CA ALA A 90 3.99 19.63 -10.78
C ALA A 90 3.30 18.30 -11.08
N GLU A 91 3.54 17.72 -12.26
CA GLU A 91 3.02 16.40 -12.64
C GLU A 91 3.56 15.29 -11.72
N GLN A 92 4.86 15.31 -11.40
CA GLN A 92 5.44 14.35 -10.44
C GLN A 92 4.88 14.51 -9.02
N ALA A 93 4.60 15.74 -8.59
CA ALA A 93 3.99 16.00 -7.28
C ALA A 93 2.56 15.44 -7.19
N LEU A 94 1.77 15.54 -8.27
CA LEU A 94 0.45 14.91 -8.36
C LEU A 94 0.57 13.38 -8.29
N ARG A 95 1.46 12.78 -9.07
CA ARG A 95 1.72 11.34 -9.04
C ARG A 95 2.16 10.85 -7.66
N LEU A 96 3.04 11.59 -7.00
CA LEU A 96 3.49 11.28 -5.63
C LEU A 96 2.33 11.28 -4.64
N LYS A 97 1.41 12.24 -4.76
CA LYS A 97 0.21 12.32 -3.92
C LYS A 97 -0.71 11.12 -4.16
N GLU A 98 -0.91 10.73 -5.42
CA GLU A 98 -1.72 9.56 -5.78
C GLU A 98 -1.12 8.26 -5.24
N LEU A 99 0.19 8.06 -5.37
CA LEU A 99 0.88 6.88 -4.83
C LEU A 99 0.80 6.82 -3.30
N LYS A 100 0.99 7.96 -2.61
CA LYS A 100 0.80 8.03 -1.15
C LYS A 100 -0.62 7.65 -0.74
N LYS A 101 -1.63 8.16 -1.46
CA LYS A 101 -3.04 7.78 -1.23
C LYS A 101 -3.24 6.28 -1.45
N ARG A 102 -2.73 5.74 -2.55
CA ARG A 102 -2.82 4.32 -2.86
C ARG A 102 -2.16 3.46 -1.78
N ASN A 103 -1.00 3.86 -1.28
CA ASN A 103 -0.31 3.13 -0.21
C ASN A 103 -1.13 3.08 1.07
N MET A 104 -1.78 4.20 1.44
CA MET A 104 -2.69 4.24 2.59
C MET A 104 -3.90 3.31 2.41
N GLU A 105 -4.49 3.26 1.21
CA GLU A 105 -5.60 2.34 0.90
C GLU A 105 -5.17 0.87 0.99
N LEU A 106 -3.98 0.53 0.47
CA LEU A 106 -3.44 -0.82 0.57
C LEU A 106 -3.18 -1.23 2.02
N GLU A 107 -2.62 -0.33 2.83
CA GLU A 107 -2.41 -0.54 4.26
C GLU A 107 -3.73 -0.75 5.02
N ALA A 108 -4.77 0.02 4.68
CA ALA A 108 -6.10 -0.19 5.26
C ALA A 108 -6.65 -1.58 4.91
N TRP A 109 -6.56 -2.00 3.66
CA TRP A 109 -7.00 -3.34 3.26
C TRP A 109 -6.19 -4.45 3.93
N LYS A 110 -4.88 -4.27 4.10
CA LYS A 110 -4.04 -5.23 4.81
C LYS A 110 -4.52 -5.41 6.25
N LYS A 111 -4.83 -4.31 6.95
CA LYS A 111 -5.38 -4.33 8.31
C LYS A 111 -6.73 -5.05 8.38
N ASP A 112 -7.60 -4.83 7.40
CA ASP A 112 -8.90 -5.54 7.34
C ASP A 112 -8.70 -7.05 7.19
N TRP A 113 -7.77 -7.50 6.34
CA TRP A 113 -7.44 -8.92 6.21
C TRP A 113 -6.78 -9.50 7.46
N GLU A 114 -5.90 -8.73 8.13
CA GLU A 114 -5.27 -9.13 9.39
C GLU A 114 -6.31 -9.26 10.53
N ALA A 115 -7.29 -8.35 10.59
CA ALA A 115 -8.40 -8.44 11.53
C ALA A 115 -9.27 -9.67 11.24
N TRP A 116 -9.66 -9.88 9.98
CA TRP A 116 -10.45 -11.04 9.59
C TRP A 116 -9.73 -12.37 9.87
N ARG A 117 -8.40 -12.43 9.65
CA ARG A 117 -7.59 -13.60 10.01
C ARG A 117 -7.67 -13.89 11.52
N LYS A 118 -7.54 -12.86 12.36
CA LYS A 118 -7.65 -13.00 13.82
C LYS A 118 -9.04 -13.49 14.25
N ASP A 119 -10.10 -12.97 13.64
CA ASP A 119 -11.46 -13.42 13.91
C ASP A 119 -11.62 -14.92 13.63
N ILE A 120 -11.05 -15.42 12.53
CA ILE A 120 -11.07 -16.85 12.21
C ILE A 120 -10.25 -17.66 13.22
N GLU A 121 -9.05 -17.20 13.59
CA GLU A 121 -8.19 -17.85 14.58
C GLU A 121 -8.90 -17.98 15.94
N GLU A 122 -9.55 -16.91 16.38
CA GLU A 122 -10.33 -16.86 17.62
C GLU A 122 -11.53 -17.82 17.58
N GLU A 123 -12.31 -17.82 16.50
CA GLU A 123 -13.46 -18.72 16.38
C GLU A 123 -13.03 -20.20 16.33
N CYS A 124 -11.89 -20.51 15.68
CA CYS A 124 -11.31 -21.86 15.72
C CYS A 124 -10.94 -22.27 17.15
N HIS A 125 -10.30 -21.36 17.89
CA HIS A 125 -9.91 -21.60 19.27
C HIS A 125 -11.14 -21.85 20.16
N GLN A 126 -12.16 -21.00 20.07
CA GLN A 126 -13.40 -21.14 20.83
C GLN A 126 -14.10 -22.48 20.57
N ARG A 127 -14.16 -22.92 19.31
CA ARG A 127 -14.74 -24.23 18.96
C ARG A 127 -13.92 -25.38 19.54
N ALA A 128 -12.59 -25.34 19.44
CA ALA A 128 -11.74 -26.37 20.02
C ALA A 128 -11.90 -26.49 21.54
N VAL A 129 -11.99 -25.35 22.24
CA VAL A 129 -12.25 -25.29 23.69
C VAL A 129 -13.61 -25.88 24.03
N PHE A 130 -14.64 -25.52 23.27
CA PHE A 130 -16.00 -26.05 23.46
C PHE A 130 -16.07 -27.57 23.23
N GLU A 131 -15.44 -28.08 22.18
CA GLU A 131 -15.36 -29.52 21.89
C GLU A 131 -14.61 -30.29 22.99
N ALA A 132 -13.50 -29.74 23.49
CA ALA A 132 -12.76 -30.33 24.60
C ALA A 132 -13.62 -30.39 25.87
N ARG A 133 -14.40 -29.34 26.15
CA ARG A 133 -15.33 -29.31 27.27
C ARG A 133 -16.41 -30.38 27.13
N ILE A 134 -17.06 -30.50 25.97
CA ILE A 134 -18.05 -31.56 25.71
C ILE A 134 -17.44 -32.95 25.90
N ARG A 135 -16.22 -33.18 25.40
CA ARG A 135 -15.53 -34.47 25.54
C ARG A 135 -15.29 -34.82 27.01
N ASN A 136 -14.95 -33.84 27.84
CA ASN A 136 -14.70 -34.01 29.27
C ASN A 136 -16.00 -34.14 30.08
N GLU A 137 -17.12 -33.60 29.59
CA GLU A 137 -18.44 -33.72 30.22
C GLU A 137 -19.23 -34.96 29.77
N ARG A 138 -18.80 -35.67 28.71
CA ARG A 138 -19.39 -36.98 28.37
C ARG A 138 -19.01 -37.99 29.46
N PRO A 139 -19.99 -38.57 30.20
CA PRO A 139 -19.67 -39.63 31.13
C PRO A 139 -19.02 -40.79 30.35
N GLN A 140 -17.88 -41.26 30.82
CA GLN A 140 -17.40 -42.59 30.46
C GLN A 140 -18.50 -43.55 30.89
N SER A 141 -19.32 -44.00 29.94
CA SER A 141 -20.14 -45.19 30.15
C SER A 141 -19.15 -46.35 30.29
N TYR A 142 -18.69 -46.59 31.52
CA TYR A 142 -18.11 -47.85 31.91
C TYR A 142 -19.16 -48.91 31.59
N GLY A 143 -18.77 -49.85 30.72
CA GLY A 143 -19.60 -51.01 30.42
C GLY A 143 -19.92 -51.74 31.71
N ASN A 144 -21.21 -51.99 31.91
CA ASN A 144 -21.69 -53.16 32.64
C ASN A 144 -22.09 -54.20 31.60
#